data_AF-A0A822EJ51-F1
#
_entry.id   AF-A0A822EJ51-F1
#
_cell.length_a   1.000
_cell.length_b   1.000
_cell.length_c   1.000
_cell.angle_alpha   90.00
_cell.angle_beta   90.00
_cell.angle_gamma   90.00
#
_symmetry.space_group_name_H-M   'P 1'
#
loop_
_entity.id
_entity.type
_entity.pdbx_description
1 polymer ?
#
loop_
_entity_poly.entity_id
_entity_poly.type
_entity_poly.pdbx_seq_one_letter_code
_entity_poly.pdbx_strand_id
1 'polypeptide(L)'
;YHPTTLVSGCFNGTLCVWKGNDLIQTNINAHPLSIIIDLNFCGHSSNIISLGTDKRLCIWTYSNLQLLYELNDITSNCFIIYRINYLFYTKLNS
;
A
#
# COMPACT_ATOMS: atom_id res chain seq x y z
N TYR A 1 5.34 4.20 13.51
CA TYR A 1 5.79 5.50 12.97
C TYR A 1 7.23 5.32 12.50
N HIS A 2 7.48 5.31 11.19
CA HIS A 2 8.83 5.35 10.63
C HIS A 2 9.08 6.79 10.15
N PRO A 3 9.82 7.62 10.90
CA PRO A 3 10.00 9.04 10.58
C PRO A 3 10.80 9.30 9.28
N THR A 4 11.20 8.25 8.56
CA THR A 4 12.12 8.32 7.43
C THR A 4 11.64 7.51 6.22
N THR A 5 10.33 7.21 6.13
CA THR A 5 9.78 6.60 4.91
C THR A 5 8.64 7.40 4.34
N LEU A 6 8.79 7.73 3.06
CA LEU A 6 7.76 8.34 2.24
C LEU A 6 7.32 7.32 1.19
N VAL A 7 6.03 7.28 0.92
CA VAL A 7 5.45 6.44 -0.13
C VAL A 7 4.49 7.30 -0.94
N SER A 8 4.59 7.22 -2.26
CA SER A 8 3.66 7.88 -3.16
C SER A 8 3.24 6.92 -4.28
N GLY A 9 2.06 7.16 -4.83
CA GLY A 9 1.52 6.40 -5.95
C GLY A 9 1.46 7.26 -7.20
N CYS A 10 1.79 6.67 -8.34
CA CYS A 10 1.78 7.33 -9.63
C CYS A 10 0.53 6.97 -10.45
N PHE A 11 0.16 7.85 -11.39
CA PHE A 11 -0.91 7.62 -12.36
C PHE A 11 -0.68 6.40 -13.27
N ASN A 12 0.57 5.96 -13.42
CA ASN A 12 0.92 4.78 -14.22
C ASN A 12 0.96 3.48 -13.41
N GLY A 13 0.58 3.51 -12.13
CA GLY A 13 0.51 2.30 -11.30
C GLY A 13 1.76 2.01 -10.51
N THR A 14 2.76 2.88 -10.59
CA THR A 14 4.02 2.73 -9.87
C THR A 14 3.92 3.27 -8.45
N LEU A 15 4.38 2.48 -7.48
CA LEU A 15 4.71 2.94 -6.14
C LEU A 15 6.14 3.46 -6.12
N CYS A 16 6.32 4.67 -5.62
CA CYS A 16 7.64 5.21 -5.29
C CYS A 16 7.79 5.21 -3.78
N VAL A 17 8.85 4.57 -3.28
CA VAL A 17 9.15 4.46 -1.85
C VAL A 17 10.52 5.04 -1.60
N TRP A 18 10.61 5.99 -0.66
CA TRP A 18 11.87 6.57 -0.21
C TRP A 18 12.15 6.13 1.21
N LYS A 19 13.33 5.55 1.47
CA LYS A 19 13.72 5.03 2.78
C LYS A 19 14.97 5.72 3.33
N GLY A 20 14.97 5.91 4.65
CA GLY A 20 16.11 6.44 5.39
C GLY A 20 16.27 7.96 5.24
N ASN A 21 17.30 8.49 5.89
CA ASN A 21 17.59 9.94 5.84
C ASN A 21 18.06 10.39 4.46
N ASP A 22 18.70 9.49 3.71
CA ASP A 22 19.22 9.76 2.36
C ASP A 22 18.15 9.61 1.27
N LEU A 23 16.89 9.32 1.65
CA LEU A 23 15.75 9.17 0.75
C LEU A 23 16.04 8.22 -0.43
N ILE A 24 16.57 7.03 -0.14
CA ILE A 24 16.86 6.03 -1.17
C ILE A 24 15.55 5.63 -1.85
N GLN A 25 15.41 5.94 -3.14
CA GLN A 25 14.21 5.68 -3.91
C GLN A 25 14.19 4.24 -4.44
N THR A 26 13.05 3.56 -4.27
CA THR A 26 12.73 2.28 -4.90
C THR A 26 11.36 2.38 -5.56
N ASN A 27 11.25 1.87 -6.79
CA ASN A 27 10.01 1.91 -7.57
C ASN A 27 9.47 0.51 -7.82
N ILE A 28 8.15 0.34 -7.74
CA ILE A 28 7.48 -0.94 -7.91
C ILE A 28 6.24 -0.75 -8.77
N ASN A 29 6.10 -1.58 -9.80
CA ASN A 29 4.91 -1.60 -10.64
C ASN A 29 3.78 -2.37 -9.93
N ALA A 30 3.05 -1.69 -9.04
CA ALA A 30 2.02 -2.29 -8.19
C ALA A 30 0.71 -2.55 -8.95
N HIS A 31 0.31 -1.59 -9.78
CA HIS A 31 -0.97 -1.58 -10.50
C HIS A 31 -0.75 -1.31 -12.00
N PRO A 32 -0.22 -2.28 -12.78
CA PRO A 32 0.19 -2.06 -14.16
C PRO A 32 -0.92 -1.43 -15.01
N LEU A 33 -0.57 -0.37 -15.76
CA LEU A 33 -1.48 0.36 -16.66
C LEU A 33 -2.72 0.95 -15.95
N SER A 34 -2.65 1.15 -14.64
CA SER A 34 -3.75 1.60 -13.80
C SER A 34 -3.32 2.70 -12.84
N ILE A 35 -4.26 3.48 -12.34
CA ILE A 35 -3.97 4.61 -11.44
C ILE A 35 -4.01 4.09 -10.01
N ILE A 36 -3.02 4.45 -9.19
CA ILE A 36 -3.10 4.27 -7.75
C ILE A 36 -4.03 5.34 -7.18
N ILE A 37 -5.11 4.90 -6.53
CA ILE A 37 -6.16 5.77 -6.00
C ILE A 37 -6.05 6.02 -4.51
N ASP A 38 -5.40 5.11 -3.76
CA ASP A 38 -5.20 5.28 -2.32
C ASP A 38 -3.97 4.51 -1.83
N LEU A 39 -3.36 5.02 -0.75
CA LEU A 39 -2.16 4.49 -0.12
C LEU A 39 -2.18 4.64 1.39
N ASN A 40 -1.73 3.60 2.10
CA ASN A 40 -1.60 3.69 3.56
C ASN A 40 -0.54 2.73 4.10
N PHE A 41 -0.20 2.94 5.37
CA PHE A 41 0.53 1.98 6.17
C PHE A 41 -0.43 1.17 7.05
N CYS A 42 -0.11 -0.10 7.30
CA CYS A 42 -0.93 -1.02 8.07
C CYS A 42 -0.13 -1.75 9.15
N GLY A 43 -0.72 -1.82 10.34
CA GLY A 43 -0.30 -2.69 11.45
C GLY A 43 1.00 -2.29 12.13
N HIS A 44 1.43 -3.14 13.08
CA HIS A 44 2.68 -2.98 13.83
C HIS A 44 3.94 -3.16 12.97
N SER A 45 3.85 -3.90 11.87
CA SER A 45 4.95 -4.12 10.92
C SER A 45 5.10 -3.03 9.86
N SER A 46 4.21 -2.02 9.87
CA SER A 46 4.19 -0.91 8.92
C SER A 46 4.14 -1.34 7.45
N ASN A 47 3.42 -2.42 7.12
CA ASN A 47 3.25 -2.85 5.73
C ASN A 47 2.56 -1.77 4.91
N ILE A 48 2.82 -1.73 3.61
CA ILE A 48 2.24 -0.74 2.69
C ILE A 48 0.99 -1.36 2.06
N ILE A 49 -0.10 -0.61 1.99
CA ILE A 49 -1.31 -0.96 1.25
C ILE A 49 -1.43 -0.01 0.07
N SER A 50 -1.66 -0.55 -1.12
CA SER A 50 -2.00 0.21 -2.31
C SER A 50 -3.30 -0.27 -2.92
N LEU A 51 -4.11 0.67 -3.39
CA LEU A 51 -5.37 0.42 -4.08
C LEU A 51 -5.34 1.10 -5.45
N GLY A 52 -5.75 0.38 -6.50
CA GLY A 52 -5.74 0.88 -7.88
C GLY A 52 -7.10 0.89 -8.57
N THR A 53 -7.18 1.60 -9.71
CA THR A 53 -8.33 1.55 -10.62
C THR A 53 -8.50 0.20 -11.31
N ASP A 54 -7.49 -0.67 -11.24
CA ASP A 54 -7.56 -2.09 -11.62
C ASP A 54 -8.43 -2.93 -10.68
N LYS A 55 -9.05 -2.32 -9.65
CA LYS A 55 -9.84 -2.98 -8.61
C LYS A 55 -9.01 -3.95 -7.76
N ARG A 56 -7.68 -3.77 -7.74
CA ARG A 56 -6.76 -4.56 -6.95
C ARG A 56 -6.37 -3.80 -5.70
N LEU A 57 -6.34 -4.49 -4.57
CA LEU A 57 -5.69 -4.04 -3.35
C LEU A 57 -4.49 -4.94 -3.09
N CYS A 58 -3.31 -4.33 -3.00
CA CYS A 58 -2.06 -5.03 -2.79
C CYS A 58 -1.46 -4.63 -1.44
N ILE A 59 -0.97 -5.62 -0.70
CA ILE A 59 -0.26 -5.42 0.57
C ILE A 59 1.19 -5.81 0.36
N TRP A 60 2.11 -4.93 0.74
CA TRP A 60 3.53 -5.06 0.52
C TRP A 60 4.27 -5.07 1.86
N THR A 61 5.26 -5.95 2.01
CA THR A 61 6.17 -5.91 3.16
C THR A 61 6.91 -4.58 3.19
N TYR A 62 7.03 -3.95 4.35
CA TYR A 62 7.85 -2.74 4.47
C TYR A 62 9.33 -2.97 4.15
N SER A 63 9.91 -4.09 4.61
CA SER A 63 11.35 -4.34 4.58
C SER A 63 11.94 -4.35 3.18
N ASN A 64 11.39 -5.19 2.29
CA ASN A 64 11.90 -5.41 0.93
C ASN A 64 10.85 -5.18 -0.15
N LEU A 65 9.68 -4.66 0.22
CA LEU A 65 8.58 -4.34 -0.71
C LEU A 65 8.11 -5.52 -1.57
N GLN A 66 8.18 -6.74 -1.03
CA GLN A 66 7.55 -7.91 -1.62
C GLN A 66 6.04 -7.90 -1.41
N LEU A 67 5.30 -8.39 -2.41
CA LEU A 67 3.85 -8.56 -2.34
C LEU A 67 3.52 -9.69 -1.34
N LEU A 68 2.75 -9.36 -0.30
CA LEU A 68 2.24 -10.31 0.70
C LEU A 68 0.87 -10.84 0.30
N TYR A 69 -0.02 -9.93 -0.08
CA TYR A 69 -1.42 -10.26 -0.37
C TYR A 69 -1.92 -9.42 -1.52
N GLU A 70 -2.82 -10.03 -2.30
CA GLU A 70 -3.52 -9.39 -3.38
C GLU A 70 -5.00 -9.75 -3.27
N LEU A 71 -5.85 -8.73 -3.26
CA LEU A 71 -7.29 -8.86 -3.29
C LEU A 71 -7.80 -8.26 -4.61
N ASN A 72 -8.61 -9.03 -5.32
CA ASN A 72 -9.18 -8.66 -6.62
C ASN A 72 -10.64 -8.24 -6.48
N ASP A 73 -11.15 -7.62 -7.54
CA ASP A 73 -12.56 -7.20 -7.66
C ASP A 73 -13.05 -6.31 -6.52
N ILE A 74 -12.14 -5.51 -5.94
CA ILE A 74 -12.52 -4.52 -4.93
C ILE A 74 -13.34 -3.43 -5.63
N THR A 75 -14.60 -3.30 -5.23
CA THR A 75 -15.47 -2.25 -5.76
C THR A 75 -14.94 -0.88 -5.34
N SER A 76 -14.76 0.01 -6.31
CA SER A 76 -14.24 1.39 -6.14
C SER A 76 -15.05 2.27 -5.19
N ASN A 77 -16.25 1.83 -4.76
CA ASN A 77 -17.01 2.44 -3.66
C ASN A 77 -16.42 2.14 -2.26
N CYS A 78 -15.35 1.35 -2.17
CA CYS A 78 -14.57 1.25 -0.95
C CYS A 78 -13.79 2.56 -0.73
N PHE A 79 -14.43 3.52 -0.06
CA PHE A 79 -13.85 4.69 0.62
C PHE A 79 -12.74 4.37 1.65
N ILE A 80 -12.04 3.25 1.52
CA ILE A 80 -11.61 2.46 2.67
C ILE A 80 -10.21 1.91 2.46
N ILE A 81 -9.18 2.68 2.81
CA ILE A 81 -8.04 2.11 3.55
C ILE A 81 -8.19 2.37 5.07
N TYR A 82 -8.83 3.48 5.49
CA TYR A 82 -9.11 3.74 6.91
C TYR A 82 -9.94 2.64 7.60
N ARG A 83 -11.05 2.15 7.02
CA ARG A 83 -11.79 1.02 7.64
C ARG A 83 -11.14 -0.35 7.40
N ILE A 84 -10.30 -0.54 6.38
CA ILE A 84 -9.57 -1.80 6.18
C ILE A 84 -8.51 -1.90 7.26
N ASN A 85 -7.79 -0.82 7.57
CA ASN A 85 -6.89 -0.77 8.72
C ASN A 85 -7.64 -1.11 10.03
N TYR A 86 -8.85 -0.59 10.24
CA TYR A 86 -9.66 -0.95 11.42
C TYR A 86 -10.07 -2.43 11.44
N LEU A 87 -10.61 -2.97 10.33
CA LEU A 87 -11.07 -4.36 10.25
C LEU A 87 -9.93 -5.39 10.30
N PHE A 88 -8.76 -5.08 9.75
CA PHE A 88 -7.58 -5.92 9.87
C PHE A 88 -6.98 -5.84 11.28
N TYR A 89 -6.95 -4.65 11.89
CA TYR A 89 -6.48 -4.49 13.27
C TYR A 89 -7.33 -5.30 14.26
N THR A 90 -8.66 -5.32 14.09
CA THR A 90 -9.52 -6.13 14.97
C THR A 90 -9.32 -7.62 14.74
N LYS A 91 -9.12 -8.06 13.49
CA LYS A 91 -8.95 -9.48 13.15
C LYS A 91 -7.58 -10.06 13.52
N LEU A 92 -6.54 -9.23 13.62
CA LEU A 92 -5.20 -9.65 14.06
C LEU A 92 -5.04 -9.65 15.59
N ASN A 93 -5.90 -8.94 16.32
CA ASN A 93 -5.86 -8.81 17.79
C ASN A 93 -7.00 -9.56 18.51
N SER A 94 -7.76 -10.39 17.81
CA SER A 94 -8.79 -11.30 18.34
C SER A 94 -8.34 -12.74 18.26
#